data_AF-A0A535FNH4-F1
#
_entry.id   AF-A0A535FNH4-F1
#
_cell.length_a   1.000
_cell.length_b   1.000
_cell.length_c   1.000
_cell.angle_alpha   90.00
_cell.angle_beta   90.00
_cell.angle_gamma   90.00
#
_symmetry.space_group_name_H-M   'P 1'
#
loop_
_entity.id
_entity.type
_entity.pdbx_description
1 polymer ?
#
loop_
_entity_poly.entity_id
_entity_poly.type
_entity_poly.pdbx_seq_one_letter_code
_entity_poly.pdbx_strand_id
1 'polypeptide(L)'
;AAGSFAGMLEAQAPLIEFLARTEKPQVYAQLEHKPEQSISLLADSVEIYLPLAGMVDIGQELERLDKEIAQAQQEVARLQSKLANESFVTRARPEVVEKEREKLDTQVERIEKLRARRLELGG
;
A
#
# COMPACT_ATOMS: atom_id res chain seq x y z
N ALA A 1 4.84 1.66 26.89
CA ALA A 1 5.30 2.04 28.24
C ALA A 1 6.01 0.85 28.88
N ALA A 2 7.18 1.07 29.49
CA ALA A 2 8.08 0.02 29.98
C ALA A 2 8.10 -0.16 31.51
N GLY A 3 7.53 0.78 32.27
CA GLY A 3 7.49 0.70 33.73
C GLY A 3 8.87 0.50 34.36
N SER A 4 8.99 -0.45 35.29
CA SER A 4 10.25 -0.80 35.96
C SER A 4 11.32 -1.37 35.03
N PHE A 5 10.95 -1.80 33.83
CA PHE A 5 11.89 -2.38 32.86
C PHE A 5 12.58 -1.32 31.99
N ALA A 6 12.20 -0.04 32.08
CA ALA A 6 12.73 1.03 31.22
C ALA A 6 14.26 1.08 31.22
N GLY A 7 14.90 1.11 32.39
CA GLY A 7 16.36 1.16 32.48
C GLY A 7 17.07 -0.06 31.90
N MET A 8 16.48 -1.26 32.03
CA MET A 8 17.03 -2.48 31.43
C MET A 8 16.89 -2.46 29.91
N LEU A 9 15.73 -2.06 29.38
CA LEU A 9 15.48 -1.99 27.94
C LEU A 9 16.34 -0.91 27.26
N GLU A 10 16.56 0.23 27.91
CA GLU A 10 17.48 1.27 27.42
C GLU A 10 18.92 0.76 27.35
N ALA A 11 19.39 0.05 28.39
CA ALA A 11 20.73 -0.51 28.42
C ALA A 11 20.93 -1.61 27.35
N GLN A 12 19.87 -2.33 27.00
CA GLN A 12 19.88 -3.40 26.00
C GLN A 12 19.42 -2.95 24.60
N ALA A 13 19.19 -1.65 24.38
CA ALA A 13 18.75 -1.12 23.09
C ALA A 13 19.59 -1.62 21.89
N PRO A 14 20.94 -1.69 21.95
CA PRO A 14 21.74 -2.21 20.83
C PRO A 14 21.45 -3.67 20.48
N LEU A 15 21.13 -4.50 21.49
CA LEU A 15 20.77 -5.90 21.27
C LEU A 15 19.38 -6.02 20.62
N ILE A 16 18.44 -5.17 21.03
CA ILE A 16 17.10 -5.10 20.45
C ILE A 16 17.19 -4.67 18.98
N GLU A 17 17.98 -3.64 18.66
CA GLU A 17 18.25 -3.20 17.28
C GLU A 17 18.77 -4.35 16.42
N PHE A 18 19.76 -5.08 16.92
CA PHE A 18 20.38 -6.20 16.20
C PHE A 18 19.40 -7.36 15.95
N LEU A 19 18.67 -7.79 16.98
CA LEU A 19 17.76 -8.93 16.90
C LEU A 19 16.49 -8.63 16.10
N ALA A 20 15.91 -7.44 16.28
CA ALA A 20 14.67 -7.05 15.62
C ALA A 20 14.90 -6.34 14.26
N ARG A 21 16.16 -6.06 13.90
CA ARG A 21 16.53 -5.33 12.66
C ARG A 21 15.78 -4.02 12.52
N THR A 22 15.81 -3.24 13.59
CA THR A 22 15.10 -1.98 13.71
C THR A 22 16.07 -0.87 14.11
N GLU A 23 15.65 0.37 13.92
CA GLU A 23 16.33 1.51 14.53
C GLU A 23 16.24 1.47 16.05
N LYS A 24 17.07 2.30 16.71
CA LYS A 24 17.12 2.40 18.16
C LYS A 24 15.72 2.60 18.76
N PRO A 25 15.26 1.68 19.62
CA PRO A 25 13.95 1.81 20.23
C PRO A 25 13.91 3.02 21.18
N GLN A 26 12.81 3.76 21.12
CA GLN A 26 12.50 4.80 22.10
C GLN A 26 11.80 4.16 23.29
N VAL A 27 12.44 4.23 24.45
CA VAL A 27 11.94 3.59 25.67
C VAL A 27 11.38 4.67 26.59
N TYR A 28 10.16 4.44 27.07
CA TYR A 28 9.47 5.35 27.98
C TYR A 28 8.96 4.57 29.19
N ALA A 29 9.33 4.98 30.40
CA ALA A 29 8.81 4.39 31.63
C ALA A 29 7.27 4.49 31.68
N GLN A 30 6.75 5.65 31.33
CA GLN A 30 5.33 5.90 31.12
C GLN A 30 5.16 6.71 29.84
N LEU A 31 4.13 6.36 29.07
CA LEU A 31 3.83 7.03 27.80
C LEU A 31 2.50 7.77 27.95
N GLU A 32 2.50 9.09 27.78
CA GLU A 32 1.31 9.93 27.97
C GLU A 32 0.31 9.77 26.81
N HIS A 33 0.82 9.66 25.58
CA HIS A 33 0.02 9.48 24.37
C HIS A 33 0.56 8.33 23.53
N LYS A 34 -0.34 7.44 23.10
CA LYS A 34 0.00 6.35 22.18
C LYS A 34 0.34 6.94 20.81
N PRO A 35 1.34 6.42 20.08
CA PRO A 35 1.64 6.90 18.73
C PRO A 35 0.44 6.65 17.81
N GLU A 36 0.07 7.64 17.03
CA GLU A 36 -0.96 7.49 15.99
C GLU A 36 -0.51 6.44 14.96
N GLN A 37 -1.48 5.71 14.38
CA GLN A 37 -1.22 4.70 13.35
C GLN A 37 -0.12 3.70 13.75
N SER A 38 -0.21 3.12 14.95
CA SER A 38 0.75 2.13 15.43
C SER A 38 0.07 0.79 15.72
N ILE A 39 0.83 -0.31 15.58
CA ILE A 39 0.46 -1.60 16.14
C ILE A 39 1.01 -1.66 17.57
N SER A 40 0.15 -2.03 18.53
CA SER A 40 0.56 -2.23 19.91
C SER A 40 0.65 -3.71 20.26
N LEU A 41 1.71 -4.08 20.99
CA LEU A 41 1.88 -5.40 21.58
C LEU A 41 2.10 -5.26 23.09
N LEU A 42 1.42 -6.08 23.88
CA LEU A 42 1.69 -6.19 25.31
C LEU A 42 2.57 -7.43 25.55
N ALA A 43 3.77 -7.22 26.08
CA ALA A 43 4.68 -8.27 26.50
C ALA A 43 4.92 -8.11 28.01
N ASP A 44 4.39 -9.04 28.80
CA ASP A 44 4.32 -8.94 30.28
C ASP A 44 3.74 -7.59 30.75
N SER A 45 4.57 -6.72 31.33
CA SER A 45 4.19 -5.37 31.78
C SER A 45 4.75 -4.25 30.90
N VAL A 46 5.20 -4.60 29.68
CA VAL A 46 5.75 -3.67 28.69
C VAL A 46 4.80 -3.57 27.50
N GLU A 47 4.32 -2.36 27.24
CA GLU A 47 3.55 -2.06 26.04
C GLU A 47 4.49 -1.49 24.97
N ILE A 48 4.59 -2.22 23.87
CA ILE A 48 5.45 -1.93 22.71
C ILE A 48 4.56 -1.35 21.62
N TYR A 49 5.02 -0.26 20.99
CA TYR A 49 4.36 0.33 19.84
C TYR A 49 5.30 0.27 18.65
N LEU A 50 4.78 -0.22 17.52
CA LEU A 50 5.41 -0.14 16.23
C LEU A 50 4.66 0.91 15.39
N PRO A 51 5.18 2.14 15.27
CA PRO A 51 4.62 3.12 14.35
C PRO A 51 4.61 2.56 12.94
N LEU A 52 3.45 2.58 12.28
CA LEU A 52 3.35 2.22 10.86
C LEU A 52 3.74 3.40 9.97
N ALA A 53 3.64 4.63 10.50
CA ALA A 53 4.15 5.84 9.88
C ALA A 53 5.66 5.68 9.62
N GLY A 54 6.05 5.65 8.35
CA GLY A 54 7.44 5.48 7.90
C GLY A 54 7.85 4.05 7.50
N MET A 55 7.06 3.01 7.79
CA MET A 55 7.34 1.64 7.31
C MET A 55 6.85 1.39 5.87
N VAL A 56 5.89 2.19 5.40
CA VAL A 56 5.44 2.24 4.01
C VAL A 56 5.57 3.69 3.58
N ASP A 57 6.39 3.97 2.56
CA ASP A 57 6.44 5.29 1.95
C ASP A 57 5.14 5.49 1.16
N ILE A 58 4.15 6.11 1.83
CA ILE A 58 2.84 6.39 1.25
C ILE A 58 2.99 7.30 0.02
N GLY A 59 3.97 8.20 0.00
CA GLY A 59 4.24 9.04 -1.16
C GLY A 59 4.67 8.20 -2.37
N GLN A 60 5.66 7.32 -2.17
CA GLN A 60 6.13 6.39 -3.20
C GLN A 60 5.02 5.43 -3.67
N GLU A 61 4.18 4.95 -2.75
CA GLU A 61 3.07 4.07 -3.06
C GLU A 61 1.98 4.80 -3.87
N LEU A 62 1.64 6.03 -3.50
CA LEU A 62 0.72 6.88 -4.27
C LEU A 62 1.27 7.15 -5.67
N GLU A 63 2.57 7.46 -5.81
CA GLU A 63 3.21 7.62 -7.12
C GLU A 63 3.18 6.35 -7.97
N ARG A 64 3.40 5.18 -7.35
CA ARG A 64 3.31 3.88 -8.04
C ARG A 64 1.89 3.63 -8.53
N LEU A 65 0.89 3.85 -7.68
CA LEU A 65 -0.51 3.71 -8.02
C LEU A 65 -0.92 4.68 -9.15
N ASP A 66 -0.47 5.93 -9.11
CA ASP A 66 -0.72 6.91 -10.17
C ASP A 66 -0.13 6.47 -11.52
N LYS A 67 1.09 5.94 -11.52
CA LYS A 67 1.73 5.38 -12.72
C LYS A 67 0.94 4.20 -13.28
N GLU A 68 0.49 3.28 -12.43
CA GLU A 68 -0.30 2.13 -12.86
C GLU A 68 -1.67 2.51 -13.41
N ILE A 69 -2.35 3.48 -12.77
CA ILE A 69 -3.61 4.03 -13.26
C ILE A 69 -3.41 4.65 -14.65
N ALA A 70 -2.37 5.48 -14.82
CA ALA A 70 -2.08 6.12 -16.10
C ALA A 70 -1.80 5.11 -17.22
N GLN A 71 -1.03 4.05 -16.93
CA GLN A 71 -0.76 2.98 -17.88
C GLN A 71 -2.03 2.23 -18.28
N ALA A 72 -2.86 1.84 -17.31
CA ALA A 72 -4.12 1.14 -17.57
C ALA A 72 -5.10 2.04 -18.36
N GLN A 73 -5.16 3.34 -18.05
CA GLN A 73 -5.97 4.30 -18.81
C GLN A 73 -5.52 4.42 -20.26
N GLN A 74 -4.22 4.41 -20.52
CA GLN A 74 -3.70 4.43 -21.90
C GLN A 74 -4.09 3.15 -22.66
N GLU A 75 -4.07 2.00 -21.99
CA GLU A 75 -4.51 0.73 -22.58
C GLU A 75 -6.01 0.73 -22.89
N VAL A 76 -6.83 1.20 -21.95
CA VAL A 76 -8.28 1.41 -22.15
C VAL A 76 -8.54 2.31 -23.35
N ALA A 77 -7.86 3.44 -23.48
CA ALA A 77 -8.04 4.36 -24.61
C ALA A 77 -7.71 3.70 -25.95
N ARG A 78 -6.66 2.86 -26.00
CA ARG A 78 -6.29 2.09 -27.20
C ARG A 78 -7.35 1.04 -27.54
N LEU A 79 -7.84 0.29 -26.55
CA LEU A 79 -8.89 -0.72 -26.74
C LEU A 79 -10.20 -0.09 -27.20
N GLN A 80 -10.62 1.01 -26.57
CA GLN A 80 -11.80 1.78 -26.98
C GLN A 80 -11.67 2.29 -28.41
N SER A 81 -10.53 2.87 -28.79
CA SER A 81 -10.29 3.34 -30.16
C SER A 81 -10.35 2.21 -31.18
N LYS A 82 -9.81 1.03 -30.84
CA LYS A 82 -9.82 -0.16 -31.69
C LYS A 82 -11.24 -0.73 -31.86
N LEU A 83 -12.01 -0.78 -30.77
CA LEU A 83 -13.40 -1.26 -30.77
C LEU A 83 -14.39 -0.26 -31.37
N ALA A 84 -14.07 1.04 -31.40
CA ALA A 84 -14.85 2.06 -32.10
C ALA A 84 -14.61 2.07 -33.62
N ASN A 85 -13.52 1.43 -34.10
CA ASN A 85 -13.24 1.34 -35.52
C ASN A 85 -14.15 0.29 -36.18
N GLU A 86 -15.16 0.75 -36.92
CA GLU A 86 -16.11 -0.10 -37.64
C GLU A 86 -15.41 -1.09 -38.59
N SER A 87 -14.30 -0.71 -39.22
CA SER A 87 -13.54 -1.62 -40.08
C SER A 87 -12.94 -2.78 -39.32
N PHE A 88 -12.51 -2.56 -38.07
CA PHE A 88 -12.02 -3.63 -37.20
C PHE A 88 -13.18 -4.53 -36.77
N VAL A 89 -14.28 -3.94 -36.29
CA VAL A 89 -15.45 -4.69 -35.77
C VAL A 89 -16.10 -5.55 -36.86
N THR A 90 -16.17 -5.05 -38.10
CA THR A 90 -16.82 -5.75 -39.21
C THR A 90 -15.93 -6.78 -39.89
N ARG A 91 -14.61 -6.58 -39.90
CA ARG A 91 -13.66 -7.47 -40.61
C ARG A 91 -12.98 -8.50 -39.70
N ALA A 92 -12.89 -8.22 -38.40
CA ALA A 92 -12.30 -9.17 -37.46
C ALA A 92 -13.26 -10.34 -37.19
N ARG A 93 -12.70 -11.51 -36.85
CA ARG A 93 -13.49 -12.64 -36.37
C ARG A 93 -14.23 -12.25 -35.08
N PRO A 94 -15.49 -12.70 -34.87
CA PRO A 94 -16.25 -12.38 -33.66
C PRO A 94 -15.49 -12.67 -32.37
N GLU A 95 -14.82 -13.82 -32.28
CA GLU A 95 -13.97 -14.21 -31.13
C GLU A 95 -12.88 -13.18 -30.80
N VAL A 96 -12.32 -12.51 -31.81
CA VAL A 96 -11.28 -11.49 -31.60
C VAL A 96 -11.90 -10.19 -31.08
N VAL A 97 -13.08 -9.81 -31.57
CA VAL A 97 -13.79 -8.61 -31.10
C VAL A 97 -14.22 -8.81 -29.64
N GLU A 98 -14.82 -9.95 -29.31
CA GLU A 98 -15.24 -10.27 -27.94
C GLU A 98 -14.06 -10.30 -26.98
N LYS A 99 -12.94 -10.93 -27.36
CA LYS A 99 -11.73 -10.92 -26.53
C LYS A 99 -11.20 -9.51 -26.25
N GLU A 100 -11.33 -8.58 -27.21
CA GLU A 100 -10.90 -7.19 -26.99
C GLU A 100 -11.90 -6.42 -26.10
N ARG A 101 -13.20 -6.77 -26.13
CA ARG A 101 -14.20 -6.24 -25.19
C ARG A 101 -13.96 -6.73 -23.76
N GLU A 102 -13.74 -8.03 -23.58
CA GLU A 102 -13.41 -8.61 -22.27
C GLU A 102 -12.14 -7.99 -21.67
N LYS A 103 -11.12 -7.75 -22.49
CA LYS A 103 -9.91 -7.02 -22.08
C LYS A 103 -10.23 -5.60 -21.64
N LEU A 104 -11.08 -4.89 -22.37
CA LEU A 104 -11.50 -3.53 -22.01
C LEU A 104 -12.16 -3.53 -20.63
N ASP A 105 -13.12 -4.42 -20.41
CA ASP A 105 -13.85 -4.51 -19.13
C ASP A 105 -12.89 -4.84 -17.98
N THR A 106 -11.98 -5.79 -18.19
CA THR A 106 -10.96 -6.14 -17.19
C THR A 106 -10.06 -4.96 -16.83
N GLN A 107 -9.64 -4.16 -17.82
CA GLN A 107 -8.80 -2.98 -17.57
C GLN A 107 -9.56 -1.86 -16.87
N VAL A 108 -10.84 -1.67 -17.19
CA VAL A 108 -11.71 -0.71 -16.50
C VAL A 108 -11.89 -1.12 -15.02
N GLU A 109 -12.20 -2.38 -14.75
CA GLU A 109 -12.28 -2.90 -13.37
C GLU A 109 -10.96 -2.73 -12.60
N ARG A 110 -9.82 -2.95 -13.27
CA ARG A 110 -8.50 -2.76 -12.68
C ARG A 110 -8.28 -1.30 -12.28
N ILE A 111 -8.64 -0.34 -13.13
CA ILE A 111 -8.52 1.09 -12.83
C ILE A 111 -9.36 1.45 -11.59
N GLU A 112 -10.59 0.96 -11.50
CA GLU A 112 -11.47 1.23 -10.36
C GLU A 112 -10.88 0.70 -9.05
N LYS A 113 -10.33 -0.52 -9.05
CA LYS A 113 -9.64 -1.08 -7.87
C LYS A 113 -8.40 -0.27 -7.47
N LEU A 114 -7.60 0.15 -8.45
CA LEU A 114 -6.41 0.98 -8.20
C LEU A 114 -6.79 2.36 -7.62
N ARG A 115 -7.85 2.98 -8.14
CA ARG A 115 -8.36 4.27 -7.64
C ARG A 115 -8.91 4.16 -6.22
N ALA A 116 -9.68 3.11 -5.93
CA ALA A 116 -10.16 2.86 -4.58
C ALA A 116 -9.00 2.73 -3.60
N ARG A 117 -7.99 1.93 -3.95
CA ARG A 117 -6.79 1.76 -3.12
C ARG A 117 -6.02 3.07 -2.92
N ARG A 118 -5.87 3.87 -3.97
CA ARG A 118 -5.21 5.17 -3.89
C ARG A 118 -5.97 6.14 -2.97
N LEU A 119 -7.30 6.13 -3.02
CA LEU A 119 -8.13 6.96 -2.15
C LEU A 119 -8.00 6.54 -0.69
N GLU A 120 -7.97 5.23 -0.39
CA GLU A 120 -7.74 4.71 0.96
C GLU A 120 -6.41 5.16 1.57
N LEU A 121 -5.37 5.35 0.75
CA LEU A 121 -4.03 5.72 1.22
C LEU A 121 -3.77 7.23 1.21
N GLY A 122 -4.51 7.99 0.40
CA GLY A 122 -4.33 9.44 0.25
C GLY A 122 -5.33 10.29 1.05
N GLY A 123 -6.30 9.67 1.71
CA GLY A 123 -7.23 10.30 2.66
C GLY A 123 -6.80 10.08 4.10
#